data_AF-A0A2S5WML7-F1
#
_entry.id   AF-A0A2S5WML7-F1
#
_cell.length_a   1.000
_cell.length_b   1.000
_cell.length_c   1.000
_cell.angle_alpha   90.00
_cell.angle_beta   90.00
_cell.angle_gamma   90.00
#
_symmetry.space_group_name_H-M   'P 1'
#
loop_
_entity.id
_entity.type
_entity.pdbx_description
1 polymer ?
#
loop_
_entity_poly.entity_id
_entity_poly.type
_entity_poly.pdbx_seq_one_letter_code
_entity_poly.pdbx_strand_id
1 'polypeptide(L)' 'MILLPDPWWPTLALAVVLAADAVMSLKPPEFIRDCLDGVRFPRDWWWTLIVIKLTAVAGLVVLVVSL' A
#
# COMPACT_ATOMS: atom_id res chain seq x y z
N MET A 1 -6.69 19.11 19.97
CA MET A 1 -5.52 18.47 19.33
C MET A 1 -6.01 17.84 18.05
N ILE A 2 -5.79 18.48 16.90
CA ILE A 2 -6.10 17.89 15.59
C ILE A 2 -5.07 16.79 15.36
N LEU A 3 -5.54 15.54 15.30
CA LEU A 3 -4.71 14.34 15.17
C LEU A 3 -4.46 13.97 13.69
N LEU A 4 -4.54 14.96 12.79
CA LEU A 4 -4.14 14.83 11.40
C LEU A 4 -3.05 15.86 11.08
N PRO A 5 -2.11 15.52 10.18
CA PRO A 5 -1.35 16.54 9.49
C PRO A 5 -2.32 17.35 8.64
N ASP A 6 -2.57 18.60 9.02
CA ASP A 6 -3.01 19.63 8.09
C ASP A 6 -1.80 19.97 7.21
N PRO A 7 -1.85 19.76 5.89
CA PRO A 7 -3.03 19.54 5.04
C PRO A 7 -3.38 18.05 4.75
N TRP A 8 -4.63 17.77 4.35
CA TRP A 8 -5.19 16.41 4.10
C TRP A 8 -4.72 15.70 2.82
N TRP A 9 -4.27 16.46 1.81
CA TRP A 9 -3.87 15.92 0.50
C TRP A 9 -2.73 14.87 0.52
N PRO A 10 -1.72 14.92 1.43
CA PRO A 10 -0.68 13.89 1.50
C PRO A 10 -1.26 12.54 1.90
N THR A 11 -2.27 12.51 2.76
CA THR A 11 -2.96 11.28 3.18
C THR A 11 -3.68 10.64 1.99
N LEU A 12 -4.38 11.46 1.19
CA LEU A 12 -5.03 10.98 -0.03
C LEU A 12 -3.99 10.51 -1.08
N ALA A 13 -2.92 11.27 -1.29
CA ALA A 13 -1.85 10.91 -2.21
C ALA A 13 -1.20 9.58 -1.81
N LEU A 14 -0.93 9.38 -0.52
CA LEU A 14 -0.39 8.14 0.02
C LEU A 14 -1.35 6.96 -0.22
N ALA A 15 -2.65 7.16 0.00
CA ALA A 15 -3.66 6.13 -0.27
C ALA A 15 -3.66 5.71 -1.75
N VAL A 16 -3.54 6.67 -2.68
CA VAL A 16 -3.44 6.40 -4.12
C VAL A 16 -2.17 5.63 -4.47
N VAL A 17 -1.01 6.02 -3.93
CA VAL A 17 0.27 5.33 -4.18
C VAL A 17 0.21 3.89 -3.66
N LEU A 18 -0.31 3.67 -2.45
CA LEU A 18 -0.45 2.33 -1.88
C LEU A 18 -1.44 1.46 -2.68
N ALA A 19 -2.52 2.06 -3.20
CA ALA A 19 -3.46 1.35 -4.06
C ALA A 19 -2.79 0.92 -5.38
N ALA A 20 -2.01 1.80 -6.01
CA ALA A 20 -1.23 1.47 -7.19
C ALA A 20 -0.22 0.34 -6.92
N ASP A 21 0.46 0.41 -5.79
CA ASP A 21 1.43 -0.61 -5.36
C ASP A 21 0.77 -1.97 -5.04
N ALA A 22 -0.44 -1.97 -4.47
CA ALA A 22 -1.25 -3.18 -4.31
C ALA A 22 -1.63 -3.79 -5.68
N VAL A 23 -2.00 -2.96 -6.66
CA VAL A 23 -2.31 -3.41 -8.02
C VAL A 23 -1.08 -3.96 -8.72
N MET A 24 0.08 -3.29 -8.62
CA MET A 24 1.35 -3.82 -9.12
C MET A 24 1.71 -5.16 -8.46
N SER A 25 1.30 -5.35 -7.21
CA SER A 25 1.49 -6.62 -6.52
C SER A 25 0.57 -7.72 -7.06
N LEU A 26 -0.58 -7.46 -7.69
CA LEU A 26 -1.40 -8.52 -8.30
C LEU A 26 -0.68 -9.20 -9.48
N LYS A 27 0.03 -8.41 -10.28
CA LYS A 27 0.84 -8.89 -11.39
C LYS A 27 2.20 -8.20 -11.36
N PRO A 28 3.14 -8.73 -10.57
CA PRO A 28 4.42 -8.06 -10.37
C PRO A 28 5.24 -7.93 -11.65
N PRO A 29 5.78 -6.73 -11.93
CA PRO A 29 6.83 -6.55 -12.91
C PRO A 29 8.09 -7.30 -12.46
N GLU A 30 8.93 -7.68 -13.43
CA GLU A 30 10.15 -8.48 -13.21
C GLU A 30 11.04 -7.89 -12.12
N PHE A 31 11.22 -6.57 -12.13
CA PHE A 31 11.98 -5.83 -11.11
C PHE A 31 11.52 -6.10 -9.67
N ILE A 32 10.21 -6.13 -9.40
CA ILE A 32 9.69 -6.37 -8.04
C ILE A 32 9.95 -7.83 -7.63
N ARG A 33 9.85 -8.77 -8.58
CA ARG A 33 10.14 -10.18 -8.33
C ARG A 33 11.60 -10.38 -7.96
N ASP A 34 12.50 -9.77 -8.73
CA ASP A 34 13.95 -9.85 -8.49
C ASP A 34 14.33 -9.22 -7.15
N CYS A 35 13.71 -8.10 -6.79
CA CYS A 35 13.88 -7.50 -5.46
C CYS A 35 13.43 -8.44 -4.33
N LEU A 36 12.24 -9.06 -4.47
CA LEU A 36 11.69 -9.99 -3.47
C LEU A 36 12.52 -11.26 -3.35
N ASP A 37 12.99 -11.82 -4.47
CA ASP A 37 13.92 -12.95 -4.46
C ASP A 37 15.26 -12.59 -3.82
N GLY A 38 15.77 -11.37 -4.09
CA GLY A 38 17.01 -10.86 -3.52
C GLY A 38 16.98 -10.75 -1.99
N VAL A 39 15.82 -10.42 -1.41
CA VAL A 39 15.60 -10.43 0.05
C VAL A 39 15.11 -11.78 0.59
N ARG A 40 15.01 -12.80 -0.28
CA ARG A 40 14.51 -14.16 0.02
C ARG A 40 13.09 -14.18 0.58
N PHE A 41 12.22 -13.32 0.06
CA PHE A 41 10.80 -13.32 0.44
C PHE A 41 10.10 -14.58 -0.12
N PRO A 42 9.33 -15.34 0.69
CA PRO A 42 8.67 -16.56 0.22
C PRO A 42 7.60 -16.25 -0.84
N ARG A 43 7.69 -16.91 -2.00
CA ARG A 43 6.74 -16.71 -3.11
C ARG A 43 5.30 -17.11 -2.75
N ASP A 44 5.12 -18.10 -1.89
CA ASP A 44 3.79 -18.52 -1.43
C ASP A 44 3.11 -17.49 -0.51
N TRP A 45 3.89 -16.54 0.03
CA TRP A 45 3.41 -15.46 0.91
C TRP A 45 3.21 -14.14 0.16
N TRP A 46 3.33 -14.17 -1.17
CA TRP A 46 3.12 -13.02 -2.04
C TRP A 46 1.82 -12.25 -1.72
N TRP A 47 0.72 -12.99 -1.59
CA TRP A 47 -0.62 -12.44 -1.39
C TRP A 47 -0.74 -11.61 -0.10
N THR A 48 0.12 -11.87 0.89
CA THR A 48 0.18 -11.09 2.13
C THR A 48 0.52 -9.63 1.86
N LEU A 49 1.37 -9.33 0.87
CA LEU A 49 1.70 -7.95 0.48
C LEU A 49 0.47 -7.21 -0.05
N ILE A 50 -0.38 -7.90 -0.80
CA ILE A 50 -1.63 -7.33 -1.33
C ILE A 50 -2.57 -7.01 -0.17
N VAL A 51 -2.79 -7.96 0.74
CA VAL A 51 -3.67 -7.79 1.90
C VAL A 51 -3.23 -6.61 2.76
N ILE A 52 -1.95 -6.55 3.14
CA ILE A 52 -1.43 -5.46 3.98
C ILE A 52 -1.59 -4.10 3.31
N LYS A 53 -1.26 -3.98 2.02
CA LYS A 53 -1.40 -2.72 1.27
C LYS A 53 -2.87 -2.30 1.16
N LEU A 54 -3.78 -3.23 0.86
CA LEU A 54 -5.21 -2.93 0.81
C LEU A 54 -5.78 -2.53 2.17
N THR A 55 -5.38 -3.20 3.26
CA THR A 55 -5.77 -2.81 4.63
C THR A 55 -5.28 -1.40 4.97
N ALA A 56 -4.04 -1.05 4.58
CA ALA A 56 -3.50 0.29 4.77
C ALA A 56 -4.29 1.35 3.96
N VAL A 57 -4.61 1.06 2.69
CA VAL A 57 -5.46 1.93 1.85
C VAL A 57 -6.83 2.12 2.50
N ALA A 58 -7.46 1.06 2.98
CA ALA A 58 -8.76 1.14 3.66
C ALA A 58 -8.69 2.05 4.90
N GLY A 59 -7.66 1.88 5.73
CA GLY A 59 -7.44 2.74 6.90
C GLY A 59 -7.27 4.22 6.55
N LEU A 60 -6.47 4.51 5.51
CA LEU A 60 -6.25 5.89 5.03
C LEU A 60 -7.52 6.49 4.42
N VAL A 61 -8.29 5.72 3.65
CA VAL A 61 -9.57 6.18 3.07
C VAL A 61 -10.60 6.45 4.16
N VAL A 62 -10.73 5.55 5.14
CA VAL A 62 -11.62 5.77 6.30
C VAL A 62 -11.23 7.04 7.04
N LEU A 63 -9.93 7.25 7.28
CA LEU A 63 -9.42 8.46 7.92
C LEU A 63 -9.77 9.74 7.14
N VAL A 64 -9.62 9.74 5.81
CA VAL A 64 -9.89 10.91 4.95
C VAL A 64 -11.39 11.18 4.81
N VAL A 65 -12.23 10.16 4.68
CA VAL A 65 -13.69 10.31 4.49
C VAL A 65 -14.41 10.68 5.79
N SER A 66 -13.80 10.39 6.95
CA SER A 66 -14.36 10.73 8.26
C SER A 66 -13.99 12.13 8.75
N LEU A 67 -13.26 12.91 7.94
CA LEU A 67 -12.83 14.28 8.20
C LEU A 67 -13.75 15.32 7.56
#